data_AF-A0A1E5Q2P9-F1
#
_entry.id   AF-A0A1E5Q2P9-F1
#
_cell.length_a   1.000
_cell.length_b   1.000
_cell.length_c   1.000
_cell.angle_alpha   90.00
_cell.angle_beta   90.00
_cell.angle_gamma   90.00
#
_symmetry.space_group_name_H-M   'P 1'
#
loop_
_entity.id
_entity.type
_entity.pdbx_description
1 polymer ?
#
loop_
_entity_poly.entity_id
_entity_poly.type
_entity_poly.pdbx_seq_one_letter_code
_entity_poly.pdbx_strand_id
1 'polypeptide(L)'
;MEVNDNLLWSDEFSTHIRAIDNDHKELFDIFGTLHAYDLKHKNTEQIENVLALLSNYIHYHFEREERFMESAGYPDINEHKQLHEILKHDVQGLRSLFTTSPEEVKITRAVAFLFKWLQKHILKEDMKYVPYMRGEKNVQKSAQEKADTCIKISVCVPRAKAALIENCIEVILEHGLTGELEQLMNELQKKKLKRARFLFT
;
A
#
# COMPACT_ATOMS: atom_id res chain seq x y z
N MET A 1 9.51 -4.72 20.65
CA MET A 1 10.52 -3.75 20.18
C MET A 1 9.95 -2.38 20.46
N GLU A 2 10.59 -1.63 21.35
CA GLU A 2 10.26 -0.22 21.57
C GLU A 2 10.61 0.57 20.30
N VAL A 3 9.80 1.57 19.96
CA VAL A 3 10.06 2.49 18.84
C VAL A 3 11.26 3.36 19.24
N ASN A 4 12.46 2.93 18.89
CA ASN A 4 13.70 3.69 19.06
C ASN A 4 14.11 4.42 17.77
N ASP A 5 13.23 4.40 16.77
CA ASP A 5 13.47 4.98 15.45
C ASP A 5 13.06 6.45 15.47
N ASN A 6 13.98 7.31 15.03
CA ASN A 6 13.70 8.72 14.82
C ASN A 6 12.64 8.86 13.72
N LEU A 7 11.39 9.15 14.09
CA LEU A 7 10.26 9.31 13.17
C LEU A 7 10.31 10.60 12.34
N LEU A 8 11.42 11.34 12.40
CA LEU A 8 11.59 12.61 11.72
C LEU A 8 12.13 12.41 10.31
N TRP A 9 11.70 13.30 9.40
CA TRP A 9 12.27 13.40 8.07
C TRP A 9 13.78 13.69 8.13
N SER A 10 14.52 13.10 7.21
CA SER A 10 15.96 13.28 6.99
C SER A 10 16.21 13.46 5.50
N ASP A 11 17.18 14.30 5.14
CA ASP A 11 17.50 14.58 3.73
C ASP A 11 18.00 13.34 2.97
N GLU A 12 18.39 12.28 3.67
CA GLU A 12 18.72 10.98 3.06
C GLU A 12 17.53 10.33 2.32
N PHE A 13 16.30 10.71 2.66
CA PHE A 13 15.09 10.24 2.00
C PHE A 13 14.68 11.09 0.80
N SER A 14 15.39 12.20 0.51
CA SER A 14 15.01 13.10 -0.58
C SER A 14 15.21 12.46 -1.94
N THR A 15 14.12 12.32 -2.69
CA THR A 15 14.13 11.98 -4.12
C THR A 15 14.55 13.15 -4.99
N HIS A 16 14.62 14.35 -4.40
CA HIS A 16 14.73 15.66 -5.05
C HIS A 16 13.57 15.99 -6.00
N ILE A 17 12.46 15.26 -5.89
CA ILE A 17 11.21 15.57 -6.57
C ILE A 17 10.28 16.18 -5.54
N ARG A 18 10.15 17.51 -5.54
CA ARG A 18 9.45 18.27 -4.49
C ARG A 18 8.07 17.71 -4.11
N ALA A 19 7.28 17.29 -5.09
CA ALA A 19 5.94 16.74 -4.80
C ALA A 19 6.01 15.41 -4.03
N ILE A 20 6.99 14.56 -4.35
CA ILE A 20 7.19 13.27 -3.69
C ILE A 20 7.77 13.46 -2.29
N ASP A 21 8.80 14.29 -2.15
CA ASP A 21 9.40 14.59 -0.84
C ASP A 21 8.38 15.21 0.13
N ASN A 22 7.44 16.02 -0.37
CA ASN A 22 6.36 16.57 0.44
C ASN A 22 5.37 15.49 0.89
N ASP A 23 4.99 14.57 -0.01
CA ASP A 23 4.12 13.46 0.36
C ASP A 23 4.80 12.54 1.39
N HIS A 24 6.10 12.23 1.23
CA HIS A 24 6.84 11.43 2.21
C HIS A 24 6.94 12.11 3.57
N LYS A 25 7.19 13.43 3.63
CA LYS A 25 7.21 14.20 4.89
C LYS A 25 5.87 14.12 5.63
N GLU A 26 4.76 14.28 4.90
CA GLU A 26 3.43 14.16 5.50
C GLU A 26 3.19 12.74 6.07
N LEU A 27 3.63 11.69 5.37
CA LEU A 27 3.55 10.32 5.90
C LEU A 27 4.36 10.16 7.20
N PHE A 28 5.56 10.74 7.27
CA PHE A 28 6.37 10.76 8.50
C PHE A 28 5.63 11.49 9.64
N ASP A 29 5.01 12.63 9.36
CA ASP A 29 4.25 13.41 10.33
C ASP A 29 3.00 12.66 10.82
N ILE A 30 2.30 11.95 9.94
CA ILE A 30 1.17 11.08 10.31
C ILE A 30 1.64 9.95 11.24
N PHE A 31 2.79 9.32 10.96
CA PHE A 31 3.37 8.31 11.85
C PHE A 31 3.75 8.87 13.22
N GLY A 32 4.37 10.06 13.24
CA GLY A 32 4.66 10.79 14.48
C GLY A 32 3.40 11.09 15.28
N THR A 33 2.32 11.48 14.60
CA THR A 33 1.01 11.76 15.23
C THR A 33 0.41 10.50 15.84
N LEU A 34 0.39 9.36 15.12
CA LEU A 34 -0.08 8.08 15.66
C LEU A 34 0.72 7.65 16.89
N HIS A 35 2.04 7.76 16.83
CA HIS A 35 2.90 7.41 17.95
C HIS A 35 2.65 8.30 19.17
N ALA A 36 2.52 9.60 18.97
CA ALA A 36 2.24 10.55 20.05
C ALA A 36 0.85 10.34 20.68
N TYR A 37 -0.16 9.96 19.89
CA TYR A 37 -1.52 9.71 20.39
C TYR A 37 -1.60 8.44 21.23
N ASP A 38 -0.86 7.39 20.83
CA ASP A 38 -0.72 6.16 21.60
C ASP A 38 -0.07 6.42 22.97
N LEU A 39 1.05 7.16 23.00
CA LEU A 39 1.76 7.51 24.23
C LEU A 39 0.95 8.38 25.19
N LYS A 40 0.07 9.25 24.65
CA LYS A 40 -0.80 10.13 25.45
C LYS A 40 -2.11 9.48 25.86
N HIS A 41 -2.29 8.19 25.60
CA HIS A 41 -3.53 7.44 25.87
C HIS A 41 -4.78 8.18 25.36
N LYS A 42 -4.70 8.72 24.14
CA LYS A 42 -5.86 9.34 23.49
C LYS A 42 -6.96 8.32 23.27
N ASN A 43 -8.20 8.80 23.14
CA ASN A 43 -9.34 7.91 22.94
C ASN A 43 -9.26 7.21 21.57
N THR A 44 -9.93 6.06 21.46
CA THR A 44 -9.93 5.20 20.27
C THR A 44 -10.34 5.97 19.00
N GLU A 45 -11.32 6.86 19.10
CA GLU A 45 -11.82 7.66 17.98
C GLU A 45 -10.73 8.54 17.34
N GLN A 46 -9.88 9.18 18.15
CA GLN A 46 -8.77 10.00 17.63
C GLN A 46 -7.75 9.15 16.86
N ILE A 47 -7.44 7.96 17.35
CA ILE A 47 -6.52 7.04 16.67
C ILE A 47 -7.14 6.52 15.38
N GLU A 48 -8.42 6.15 15.39
CA GLU A 48 -9.15 5.69 14.20
C GLU A 48 -9.17 6.75 13.10
N ASN A 49 -9.40 8.02 13.45
CA ASN A 49 -9.36 9.14 12.51
C ASN A 49 -7.98 9.31 11.86
N VAL A 50 -6.89 9.20 12.63
CA VAL A 50 -5.54 9.30 12.08
C VAL A 50 -5.19 8.07 11.23
N LEU A 51 -5.65 6.87 11.60
CA LEU A 51 -5.50 5.67 10.76
C LEU A 51 -6.27 5.81 9.44
N ALA A 52 -7.46 6.43 9.46
CA ALA A 52 -8.20 6.75 8.25
C ALA A 52 -7.48 7.76 7.36
N LEU A 53 -6.92 8.82 7.96
CA LEU A 53 -6.08 9.79 7.27
C LEU A 53 -4.87 9.10 6.62
N LEU A 54 -4.16 8.25 7.36
CA LEU A 54 -3.02 7.49 6.85
C LEU A 54 -3.39 6.64 5.62
N SER A 55 -4.48 5.89 5.71
CA SER A 55 -4.95 5.03 4.60
C SER A 55 -5.27 5.84 3.35
N ASN A 56 -5.91 7.00 3.50
CA ASN A 56 -6.24 7.87 2.37
C ASN A 56 -4.98 8.50 1.77
N TYR A 57 -4.07 8.95 2.64
CA TYR A 57 -2.85 9.64 2.20
C TYR A 57 -1.89 8.69 1.48
N ILE A 58 -1.73 7.45 1.96
CA ILE A 58 -0.97 6.40 1.27
C ILE A 58 -1.54 6.13 -0.13
N HIS A 59 -2.87 6.08 -0.27
CA HIS A 59 -3.50 5.88 -1.57
C HIS A 59 -3.18 7.03 -2.54
N TYR A 60 -3.34 8.27 -2.06
CA TYR A 60 -3.06 9.47 -2.85
C TYR A 60 -1.59 9.58 -3.27
N HIS A 61 -0.67 9.35 -2.34
CA HIS A 61 0.77 9.37 -2.57
C HIS A 61 1.16 8.35 -3.67
N PHE A 62 0.74 7.09 -3.50
CA PHE A 62 1.04 6.03 -4.47
C PHE A 62 0.41 6.30 -5.84
N GLU A 63 -0.82 6.81 -5.90
CA GLU A 63 -1.39 7.23 -7.20
C GLU A 63 -0.54 8.30 -7.89
N ARG A 64 0.02 9.24 -7.14
CA ARG A 64 0.86 10.30 -7.72
C ARG A 64 2.15 9.72 -8.26
N GLU A 65 2.84 8.89 -7.48
CA GLU A 65 4.08 8.22 -7.90
C GLU A 65 3.86 7.36 -9.12
N GLU A 66 2.78 6.59 -9.16
CA GLU A 66 2.43 5.73 -10.29
C GLU A 66 2.23 6.55 -11.58
N ARG A 67 1.56 7.71 -11.50
CA ARG A 67 1.42 8.63 -12.64
C ARG A 67 2.75 9.22 -13.09
N PHE A 68 3.64 9.51 -12.15
CA PHE A 68 4.99 10.02 -12.45
C PHE A 68 5.82 8.95 -13.16
N MET A 69 5.82 7.72 -12.64
CA MET A 69 6.49 6.56 -13.25
C MET A 69 5.96 6.29 -14.67
N GLU A 70 4.64 6.31 -14.87
CA GLU A 70 4.01 6.17 -16.19
C GLU A 70 4.49 7.25 -17.16
N SER A 71 4.45 8.50 -16.72
CA SER A 71 4.82 9.65 -17.56
C SER A 71 6.29 9.66 -17.94
N ALA A 72 7.16 9.15 -17.07
CA ALA A 72 8.59 9.02 -17.29
C ALA A 72 8.99 7.73 -18.04
N GLY A 73 8.05 6.82 -18.30
CA GLY A 73 8.31 5.55 -18.96
C GLY A 73 9.15 4.59 -18.11
N TYR A 74 8.97 4.59 -16.79
CA TYR A 74 9.70 3.69 -15.89
C TYR A 74 9.33 2.21 -16.18
N PRO A 75 10.31 1.34 -16.50
CA PRO A 75 10.04 -0.01 -17.01
C PRO A 75 9.46 -0.96 -15.94
N ASP A 76 9.88 -0.82 -14.67
CA ASP A 76 9.51 -1.75 -13.59
C ASP A 76 8.28 -1.24 -12.80
N ILE A 77 7.38 -0.52 -13.47
CA ILE A 77 6.21 0.10 -12.83
C ILE A 77 5.25 -0.95 -12.24
N ASN A 78 5.09 -2.10 -12.90
CA ASN A 78 4.15 -3.13 -12.45
C ASN A 78 4.60 -3.75 -11.12
N GLU A 79 5.89 -4.03 -11.00
CA GLU A 79 6.52 -4.52 -9.77
C GLU A 79 6.40 -3.49 -8.65
N HIS A 80 6.61 -2.21 -8.96
CA HIS A 80 6.46 -1.12 -8.00
C HIS A 80 5.00 -0.99 -7.50
N LYS A 81 4.01 -1.02 -8.42
CA LYS A 81 2.58 -1.04 -8.09
C LYS A 81 2.19 -2.21 -7.19
N GLN A 82 2.79 -3.38 -7.38
CA GLN A 82 2.52 -4.54 -6.51
C GLN A 82 2.98 -4.29 -5.07
N LEU A 83 4.12 -3.62 -4.87
CA LEU A 83 4.58 -3.24 -3.52
C LEU A 83 3.59 -2.27 -2.86
N HIS A 84 3.09 -1.28 -3.61
CA HIS A 84 2.06 -0.35 -3.15
C HIS A 84 0.79 -1.08 -2.74
N GLU A 85 0.29 -1.98 -3.58
CA GLU A 85 -0.94 -2.73 -3.30
C GLU A 85 -0.82 -3.60 -2.06
N ILE A 86 0.35 -4.19 -1.79
CA ILE A 86 0.58 -4.94 -0.56
C ILE A 86 0.49 -4.03 0.67
N LEU A 87 1.09 -2.83 0.64
CA LEU A 87 1.01 -1.92 1.78
C LEU A 87 -0.40 -1.36 1.97
N LYS A 88 -1.08 -0.95 0.89
CA LYS A 88 -2.49 -0.49 0.93
C LYS A 88 -3.36 -1.56 1.62
N HIS A 89 -3.13 -2.83 1.29
CA HIS A 89 -3.79 -3.96 1.92
C HIS A 89 -3.47 -4.12 3.41
N ASP A 90 -2.20 -3.99 3.80
CA ASP A 90 -1.77 -4.09 5.19
C ASP A 90 -2.38 -2.97 6.05
N VAL A 91 -2.42 -1.74 5.52
CA VAL A 91 -3.02 -0.58 6.21
C VAL A 91 -4.54 -0.71 6.29
N GLN A 92 -5.21 -1.20 5.25
CA GLN A 92 -6.64 -1.49 5.31
C GLN A 92 -6.94 -2.55 6.38
N GLY A 93 -6.12 -3.61 6.45
CA GLY A 93 -6.24 -4.66 7.46
C GLY A 93 -6.05 -4.13 8.89
N LEU A 94 -5.06 -3.25 9.09
CA LEU A 94 -4.84 -2.55 10.36
C LEU A 94 -6.09 -1.75 10.77
N ARG A 95 -6.66 -0.97 9.85
CA ARG A 95 -7.87 -0.18 10.11
C ARG A 95 -9.04 -1.07 10.51
N SER A 96 -9.32 -2.11 9.74
CA SER A 96 -10.41 -3.03 10.04
C SER A 96 -10.24 -3.69 11.40
N LEU A 97 -9.03 -4.16 11.72
CA LEU A 97 -8.73 -4.75 13.02
C LEU A 97 -8.92 -3.74 14.16
N PHE A 98 -8.45 -2.50 13.97
CA PHE A 98 -8.60 -1.46 14.98
C PHE A 98 -10.05 -1.06 15.23
N THR A 99 -10.87 -0.96 14.17
CA THR A 99 -12.31 -0.68 14.30
C THR A 99 -13.06 -1.80 15.01
N THR A 100 -12.70 -3.08 14.78
CA THR A 100 -13.43 -4.22 15.37
C THR A 100 -12.92 -4.65 16.74
N SER A 101 -11.62 -4.49 17.01
CA SER A 101 -10.93 -5.01 18.20
C SER A 101 -9.72 -4.13 18.53
N PRO A 102 -9.95 -2.85 18.91
CA PRO A 102 -8.88 -1.87 19.12
C PRO A 102 -7.86 -2.30 20.18
N GLU A 103 -8.31 -3.04 21.20
CA GLU A 103 -7.48 -3.60 22.27
C GLU A 103 -6.48 -4.66 21.80
N GLU A 104 -6.73 -5.31 20.65
CA GLU A 104 -5.79 -6.26 20.07
C GLU A 104 -4.59 -5.53 19.42
N VAL A 105 -4.78 -4.30 18.95
CA VAL A 105 -3.80 -3.58 18.12
C VAL A 105 -2.78 -2.85 18.98
N LYS A 106 -1.50 -3.12 18.73
CA LYS A 106 -0.38 -2.33 19.29
C LYS A 106 0.02 -1.24 18.31
N ILE A 107 -0.42 -0.01 18.54
CA ILE A 107 -0.15 1.13 17.64
C ILE A 107 1.35 1.39 17.50
N THR A 108 2.12 1.35 18.59
CA THR A 108 3.61 1.37 18.52
C THR A 108 4.20 0.36 17.53
N ARG A 109 3.70 -0.88 17.53
CA ARG A 109 4.16 -1.93 16.60
C ARG A 109 3.74 -1.65 15.16
N ALA A 110 2.51 -1.17 14.96
CA ALA A 110 2.02 -0.77 13.65
C ALA A 110 2.84 0.38 13.05
N VAL A 111 3.11 1.43 13.83
CA VAL A 111 3.97 2.54 13.43
C VAL A 111 5.37 2.05 13.08
N ALA A 112 6.00 1.22 13.93
CA ALA A 112 7.33 0.68 13.64
C ALA A 112 7.40 -0.12 12.33
N PHE A 113 6.38 -0.95 12.06
CA PHE A 113 6.30 -1.70 10.81
C PHE A 113 6.15 -0.79 9.59
N LEU A 114 5.20 0.14 9.62
CA LEU A 114 4.88 1.01 8.48
C LEU A 114 6.01 2.00 8.21
N PHE A 115 6.60 2.57 9.26
CA PHE A 115 7.74 3.48 9.16
C PHE A 115 8.94 2.79 8.52
N LYS A 116 9.31 1.60 9.01
CA LYS A 116 10.41 0.81 8.46
C LYS A 116 10.16 0.39 7.01
N TRP A 117 8.91 0.06 6.67
CA TRP A 117 8.53 -0.22 5.30
C TRP A 117 8.77 1.01 4.42
N LEU A 118 8.29 2.19 4.84
CA LEU A 118 8.41 3.43 4.07
C LEU A 118 9.88 3.81 3.85
N GLN A 119 10.69 3.83 4.91
CA GLN A 119 12.12 4.14 4.79
C GLN A 119 12.83 3.22 3.79
N LYS A 120 12.56 1.91 3.87
CA LYS A 120 13.15 0.93 2.95
C LYS A 120 12.64 1.15 1.52
N HIS A 121 11.36 1.44 1.36
CA HIS A 121 10.72 1.65 0.06
C HIS A 121 11.32 2.89 -0.63
N ILE A 122 11.38 4.02 0.07
CA ILE A 122 12.00 5.25 -0.44
C ILE A 122 13.43 4.97 -0.92
N LEU A 123 14.27 4.42 -0.04
CA LEU A 123 15.69 4.25 -0.33
C LEU A 123 16.00 3.19 -1.40
N LYS A 124 15.10 2.24 -1.65
CA LYS A 124 15.36 1.10 -2.55
C LYS A 124 14.49 1.05 -3.79
N GLU A 125 13.29 1.60 -3.74
CA GLU A 125 12.30 1.52 -4.80
C GLU A 125 12.07 2.89 -5.42
N ASP A 126 11.77 3.92 -4.62
CA ASP A 126 11.44 5.25 -5.14
C ASP A 126 12.64 5.88 -5.85
N MET A 127 13.84 5.69 -5.28
CA MET A 127 15.09 6.15 -5.89
C MET A 127 15.34 5.56 -7.29
N LYS A 128 14.74 4.41 -7.65
CA LYS A 128 14.95 3.78 -8.96
C LYS A 128 14.30 4.55 -10.10
N TYR A 129 13.18 5.23 -9.86
CA TYR A 129 12.49 6.00 -10.91
C TYR A 129 13.03 7.43 -11.05
N VAL A 130 13.77 7.94 -10.06
CA VAL A 130 14.31 9.31 -10.06
C VAL A 130 15.12 9.65 -11.32
N PRO A 131 16.04 8.81 -11.83
CA PRO A 131 16.78 9.12 -13.07
C PRO A 131 15.88 9.25 -14.31
N TYR A 132 14.75 8.54 -14.35
CA TYR A 132 13.79 8.63 -15.45
C TYR A 132 13.01 9.95 -15.37
N MET A 133 12.63 10.37 -14.16
CA MET A 133 11.98 11.66 -13.92
C MET A 133 12.87 12.86 -14.26
N ARG A 134 14.20 12.70 -14.13
CA ARG A 134 15.19 13.71 -14.52
C ARG A 134 15.55 13.68 -16.02
N GLY A 135 15.04 12.72 -16.78
CA GLY A 135 15.41 12.52 -18.19
C GLY A 135 16.85 12.00 -18.40
N GLU A 136 17.51 11.54 -17.33
CA GLU A 136 18.84 10.92 -17.40
C GLU A 136 18.79 9.52 -18.03
N LYS A 137 17.62 8.86 -17.92
CA LYS A 137 17.31 7.61 -18.59
C LYS A 137 16.13 7.81 -19.52
N ASN A 138 16.36 7.66 -20.82
CA ASN A 138 15.30 7.65 -21.82
C ASN A 138 14.90 6.22 -22.11
N VAL A 139 13.64 5.88 -21.83
CA VAL A 139 12.99 4.75 -22.50
C VAL A 139 12.40 5.30 -23.79
N GLN A 140 12.70 4.66 -24.92
CA GLN A 140 11.99 4.96 -26.16
C GLN A 140 10.50 4.80 -25.88
N LYS A 141 9.73 5.89 -26.02
CA LYS A 141 8.27 5.82 -25.96
C LYS A 141 7.82 4.88 -27.08
N SER A 142 7.63 3.59 -26.78
CA SER A 142 6.74 2.77 -27.58
C SER A 142 5.34 3.31 -27.30
N ALA A 143 4.85 4.13 -28.23
CA ALA A 143 3.46 4.52 -28.27
C ALA A 143 2.64 3.23 -28.37
N GLN A 144 2.08 2.78 -27.25
CA GLN A 144 0.95 1.86 -27.28
C GLN A 144 -0.29 2.71 -27.03
N GLU A 145 -0.87 3.15 -28.13
CA GLU A 145 -2.15 3.86 -28.18
C GLU A 145 -3.24 3.00 -27.55
N LYS A 146 -4.16 3.68 -26.84
CA LYS A 146 -5.41 3.13 -26.34
C LYS A 146 -6.25 2.59 -27.51
N ALA A 147 -6.38 1.29 -27.58
CA ALA A 147 -7.53 0.63 -28.19
C ALA A 147 -8.38 0.04 -27.06
N ASP A 148 -9.67 -0.17 -27.28
CA ASP A 148 -10.49 -1.00 -26.40
C ASP A 148 -9.92 -2.43 -26.42
N THR A 149 -8.96 -2.72 -25.54
CA THR A 149 -8.20 -3.97 -25.60
C THR A 149 -8.59 -4.88 -24.44
N CYS A 150 -9.07 -6.07 -24.77
CA CYS A 150 -9.10 -7.21 -23.87
C CYS A 150 -7.71 -7.39 -23.24
N ILE A 151 -7.63 -7.27 -21.91
CA ILE A 151 -6.38 -7.50 -21.16
C ILE A 151 -6.24 -9.00 -20.97
N LYS A 152 -5.29 -9.62 -21.68
CA LYS A 152 -4.95 -11.03 -21.48
C LYS A 152 -4.09 -11.17 -20.23
N ILE A 153 -4.71 -11.52 -19.11
CA ILE A 153 -4.02 -11.79 -17.85
C ILE A 153 -3.64 -13.28 -17.81
N SER A 154 -2.36 -13.59 -17.62
CA SER A 154 -1.89 -14.97 -17.40
C SER A 154 -1.33 -15.06 -15.98
N VAL A 155 -1.94 -15.91 -15.14
CA VAL A 155 -1.55 -16.08 -13.74
C VAL A 155 -1.05 -17.50 -13.54
N CYS A 156 0.20 -17.64 -13.08
CA CYS A 156 0.68 -18.93 -12.57
C CYS A 156 0.24 -19.10 -11.12
N VAL A 157 -0.61 -20.09 -10.88
CA VAL A 157 -1.05 -20.47 -9.53
C VAL A 157 -0.58 -21.87 -9.16
N PRO A 158 -0.28 -22.13 -7.87
CA PRO A 158 -0.10 -23.48 -7.38
C PRO A 158 -1.30 -24.34 -7.75
N ARG A 159 -1.07 -25.59 -8.15
CA ARG A 159 -2.13 -26.48 -8.68
C ARG A 159 -3.37 -26.59 -7.77
N ALA A 160 -3.18 -26.51 -6.46
CA ALA A 160 -4.26 -26.53 -5.47
C ALA A 160 -5.19 -25.30 -5.49
N LYS A 161 -4.81 -24.21 -6.18
CA LYS A 161 -5.57 -22.96 -6.27
C LYS A 161 -6.15 -22.69 -7.66
N ALA A 162 -5.91 -23.57 -8.64
CA ALA A 162 -6.39 -23.39 -10.01
C ALA A 162 -7.92 -23.28 -10.09
N ALA A 163 -8.62 -24.21 -9.43
CA ALA A 163 -10.09 -24.21 -9.36
C ALA A 163 -10.67 -22.92 -8.74
N LEU A 164 -9.97 -22.32 -7.77
CA LEU A 164 -10.41 -21.06 -7.16
C LEU A 164 -10.35 -19.90 -8.18
N ILE A 165 -9.33 -19.88 -9.04
CA ILE A 165 -9.18 -18.85 -10.07
C ILE A 165 -10.22 -19.05 -11.19
N GLU A 166 -10.46 -20.30 -11.60
CA GLU A 166 -11.50 -20.63 -12.59
C GLU A 166 -12.89 -20.17 -12.13
N ASN A 167 -13.26 -20.46 -10.88
CA ASN A 167 -14.54 -20.00 -10.30
C ASN A 167 -14.63 -18.47 -10.26
N CYS A 168 -13.54 -17.76 -9.90
CA CYS A 168 -13.53 -16.30 -9.94
C CYS A 168 -13.75 -15.76 -11.36
N ILE A 169 -13.20 -16.41 -12.39
CA ILE A 169 -13.36 -16.02 -13.80
C ILE A 169 -14.82 -16.21 -14.24
N GLU A 170 -15.44 -17.35 -13.91
CA GLU A 170 -16.85 -17.60 -14.23
C GLU A 170 -17.79 -16.57 -13.56
N VAL A 171 -17.55 -16.24 -12.29
CA VAL A 171 -18.32 -15.24 -11.55
C VAL A 171 -18.23 -13.84 -12.19
N ILE A 172 -17.05 -13.47 -12.70
CA ILE A 172 -16.83 -12.18 -13.37
C ILE A 172 -17.56 -12.11 -14.71
N LEU A 173 -17.69 -13.24 -15.42
CA LEU A 173 -18.23 -13.28 -16.79
C LEU A 173 -19.75 -13.40 -16.87
N GLU A 174 -20.43 -14.03 -15.89
CA GLU A 174 -21.85 -14.42 -16.07
C GLU A 174 -22.89 -13.65 -15.23
N HIS A 175 -22.53 -12.57 -14.53
CA HIS A 175 -23.47 -11.82 -13.67
C HIS A 175 -24.22 -12.71 -12.65
N GLY A 176 -23.54 -12.99 -11.54
CA GLY A 176 -24.21 -13.07 -10.24
C GLY A 176 -24.23 -14.45 -9.58
N LEU A 177 -23.19 -14.72 -8.81
CA LEU A 177 -23.32 -15.45 -7.55
C LEU A 177 -22.87 -14.51 -6.44
N THR A 178 -23.76 -13.60 -6.03
CA THR A 178 -23.52 -12.70 -4.90
C THR A 178 -23.06 -13.48 -3.68
N GLY A 179 -23.61 -14.68 -3.44
CA GLY A 179 -23.22 -15.54 -2.32
C GLY A 179 -21.80 -16.14 -2.42
N GLU A 180 -21.36 -16.62 -3.58
CA GLU A 180 -20.00 -17.19 -3.72
C GLU A 180 -18.94 -16.09 -3.76
N LEU A 181 -19.23 -14.97 -4.43
CA LEU A 181 -18.38 -13.79 -4.38
C LEU A 181 -18.29 -13.24 -2.96
N GLU A 182 -19.41 -13.18 -2.23
CA GLU A 182 -19.45 -12.78 -0.82
C GLU A 182 -18.67 -13.76 0.06
N GLN A 183 -18.75 -15.07 -0.18
CA GLN A 183 -17.95 -16.07 0.52
C GLN A 183 -16.45 -15.88 0.25
N LEU A 184 -16.05 -15.67 -0.99
CA LEU A 184 -14.66 -15.41 -1.37
C LEU A 184 -14.16 -14.08 -0.79
N MET A 185 -14.99 -13.03 -0.82
CA MET A 185 -14.70 -11.74 -0.20
C MET A 185 -14.55 -11.90 1.32
N ASN A 186 -15.42 -12.67 1.98
CA ASN A 186 -15.34 -12.98 3.39
C ASN A 186 -14.09 -13.79 3.73
N GLU A 187 -13.72 -14.77 2.91
CA GLU A 187 -12.44 -15.49 3.06
C GLU A 187 -11.23 -14.59 2.88
N LEU A 188 -11.27 -13.69 1.89
CA LEU A 188 -10.24 -12.71 1.64
C LEU A 188 -10.12 -11.76 2.84
N GLN A 189 -11.23 -11.25 3.37
CA GLN A 189 -11.28 -10.44 4.58
C GLN A 189 -10.71 -11.20 5.79
N LYS A 190 -11.07 -12.48 5.98
CA LYS A 190 -10.49 -13.33 7.05
C LYS A 190 -8.98 -13.48 6.90
N LYS A 191 -8.48 -13.68 5.66
CA LYS A 191 -7.04 -13.76 5.37
C LYS A 191 -6.35 -12.43 5.64
N LYS A 192 -6.94 -11.30 5.23
CA LYS A 192 -6.45 -9.94 5.53
C LYS A 192 -6.38 -9.70 7.04
N LEU A 193 -7.43 -10.05 7.79
CA LEU A 193 -7.48 -9.89 9.24
C LEU A 193 -6.46 -10.78 9.96
N LYS A 194 -6.27 -12.02 9.50
CA LYS A 194 -5.24 -12.92 10.04
C LYS A 194 -3.84 -12.36 9.84
N ARG A 195 -3.55 -11.78 8.67
CA ARG A 195 -2.29 -11.11 8.39
C ARG A 195 -2.12 -9.84 9.22
N ALA A 196 -3.16 -9.01 9.32
CA ALA A 196 -3.16 -7.82 10.17
C ALA A 196 -2.88 -8.17 11.62
N ARG A 197 -3.51 -9.22 12.17
CA ARG A 197 -3.22 -9.73 13.51
C ARG A 197 -1.75 -10.10 13.66
N PHE A 198 -1.24 -10.92 12.75
CA PHE A 198 0.17 -11.30 12.77
C PHE A 198 1.13 -10.09 12.74
N LEU A 199 0.79 -9.03 11.99
CA LEU A 199 1.63 -7.84 11.87
C LEU A 199 1.50 -6.90 13.07
N PHE A 200 0.30 -6.71 13.62
CA PHE A 200 -0.05 -5.54 14.43
C PHE A 200 -0.48 -5.84 15.88
N THR A 201 -0.69 -7.11 16.25
CA THR A 201 -0.97 -7.53 17.65
C THR A 201 0.29 -8.09 18.29
#